data_AF-A0A498HRG3-F1
#
_entry.id   AF-A0A498HRG3-F1
#
_cell.length_a   1.000
_cell.length_b   1.000
_cell.length_c   1.000
_cell.angle_alpha   90.00
_cell.angle_beta   90.00
_cell.angle_gamma   90.00
#
_symmetry.space_group_name_H-M   'P 1'
#
loop_
_entity.id
_entity.type
_entity.pdbx_description
1 polymer ?
#
loop_
_entity_poly.entity_id
_entity_poly.type
_entity_poly.pdbx_seq_one_letter_code
_entity_poly.pdbx_strand_id
1 'polypeptide(L)'
;MRDSFLKKVVLSSSPLEANGFTFTAVAIVNQTGDLAFCREGDQSWTLIDGAQSYSEDVISVNGLFYAVDKKGTVVVCDVNGPSPSRVGIIRTPRLEEADMRYL
;
A
#
# COMPACT_ATOMS: atom_id res chain seq x y z
N MET A 1 9.78 -7.46 -22.66
CA MET A 1 8.49 -7.36 -21.95
C MET A 1 8.45 -6.01 -21.26
N ARG A 2 7.92 -4.98 -21.94
CA ARG A 2 7.92 -3.57 -21.47
C ARG A 2 6.58 -3.17 -20.84
N ASP A 3 5.62 -4.10 -20.78
CA ASP A 3 4.20 -3.77 -20.63
C ASP A 3 3.62 -3.97 -19.23
N SER A 4 4.43 -4.27 -18.21
CA SER A 4 3.92 -4.43 -16.84
C SER A 4 4.74 -3.61 -15.85
N PHE A 5 4.65 -2.28 -15.92
CA PHE A 5 5.24 -1.40 -14.90
C PHE A 5 4.44 -1.41 -13.59
N LEU A 6 3.12 -1.63 -13.65
CA LEU A 6 2.22 -1.63 -12.49
C LEU A 6 1.61 -3.02 -12.29
N LYS A 7 1.63 -3.50 -11.05
CA LYS A 7 1.00 -4.77 -10.63
C LYS A 7 -0.42 -4.57 -10.13
N LYS A 8 -0.66 -3.53 -9.31
CA LYS A 8 -1.96 -3.21 -8.71
C LYS A 8 -2.03 -1.72 -8.39
N VAL A 9 -3.23 -1.14 -8.43
CA VAL A 9 -3.54 0.19 -7.89
C VAL A 9 -4.74 0.09 -6.95
N VAL A 10 -4.68 0.78 -5.82
CA VAL A 10 -5.77 0.87 -4.84
C VAL A 10 -6.05 2.32 -4.54
N LEU A 11 -7.34 2.66 -4.44
CA LEU A 11 -7.81 4.00 -4.11
C LEU A 11 -8.25 4.06 -2.64
N SER A 12 -8.04 5.20 -1.99
CA SER A 12 -8.50 5.44 -0.62
C SER A 12 -10.02 5.45 -0.50
N SER A 13 -10.70 5.86 -1.57
CA SER A 13 -12.14 6.07 -1.69
C SER A 13 -12.57 5.96 -3.16
N SER A 14 -13.87 5.76 -3.39
CA SER A 14 -14.44 5.77 -4.75
C SER A 14 -14.40 7.19 -5.33
N PRO A 15 -13.83 7.42 -6.53
CA PRO A 15 -13.87 8.71 -7.20
C PRO A 15 -15.29 9.19 -7.54
N LEU A 16 -16.27 8.28 -7.59
CA LEU A 16 -17.66 8.59 -7.90
C LEU A 16 -18.46 9.06 -6.69
N GLU A 17 -17.98 8.78 -5.48
CA GLU A 17 -18.60 9.23 -4.22
C GLU A 17 -17.99 10.55 -3.72
N ALA A 18 -17.04 11.10 -4.49
CA ALA A 18 -16.36 12.35 -4.19
C ALA A 18 -17.28 13.56 -4.43
N ASN A 19 -18.22 13.79 -3.52
CA ASN A 19 -18.89 15.08 -3.35
C ASN A 19 -17.92 16.14 -2.76
N GLY A 20 -16.74 16.31 -3.37
CA GLY A 20 -15.65 17.16 -2.88
C GLY A 20 -14.62 16.45 -1.99
N PHE A 21 -14.65 15.12 -1.91
CA PHE A 21 -13.62 14.33 -1.20
C PHE A 21 -12.47 13.99 -2.14
N THR A 22 -11.25 14.35 -1.73
CA THR A 22 -10.02 13.98 -2.43
C THR A 22 -9.75 12.48 -2.28
N PHE A 23 -9.27 11.82 -3.33
CA PHE A 23 -8.77 10.45 -3.24
C PHE A 23 -7.24 10.41 -3.31
N THR A 24 -6.66 9.38 -2.68
CA THR A 24 -5.26 9.01 -2.83
C THR A 24 -5.18 7.63 -3.47
N ALA A 25 -4.33 7.48 -4.47
CA ALA A 25 -4.01 6.21 -5.09
C ALA A 25 -2.66 5.69 -4.56
N VAL A 26 -2.58 4.39 -4.30
CA VAL A 26 -1.31 3.68 -4.06
C VAL A 26 -1.16 2.58 -5.08
N ALA A 27 0.02 2.48 -5.68
CA ALA A 27 0.35 1.50 -6.69
C ALA A 27 1.51 0.61 -6.26
N ILE A 28 1.45 -0.65 -6.66
CA ILE A 28 2.56 -1.59 -6.59
C ILE A 28 3.31 -1.55 -7.93
N VAL A 29 4.57 -1.13 -7.88
CA VAL A 29 5.45 -1.01 -9.05
C VAL A 29 6.16 -2.34 -9.29
N ASN A 30 5.90 -2.97 -10.43
CA ASN A 30 6.22 -4.38 -10.68
C ASN A 30 7.72 -4.66 -10.86
N GLN A 31 8.49 -3.71 -11.39
CA GLN A 31 9.93 -3.93 -11.66
C GLN A 31 10.79 -3.89 -10.40
N THR A 32 10.41 -3.08 -9.41
CA THR A 32 11.21 -2.84 -8.21
C THR A 32 10.58 -3.46 -6.96
N GLY A 33 9.29 -3.77 -7.00
CA GLY A 33 8.54 -4.15 -5.80
C GLY A 33 8.36 -2.97 -4.84
N ASP A 34 8.45 -1.75 -5.36
CA ASP A 34 8.20 -0.53 -4.59
C ASP A 34 6.72 -0.18 -4.56
N LEU A 35 6.35 0.62 -3.57
CA LEU A 35 5.07 1.28 -3.50
C LEU A 35 5.23 2.76 -3.87
N ALA A 36 4.27 3.27 -4.62
CA ALA A 36 4.19 4.69 -4.95
C ALA A 36 2.78 5.20 -4.68
N PHE A 37 2.64 6.47 -4.30
CA PHE A 37 1.35 7.12 -4.13
C PHE A 37 1.18 8.33 -5.04
N CYS A 38 -0.06 8.69 -5.29
CA CYS A 38 -0.46 9.87 -6.05
C CYS A 38 -1.77 10.39 -5.45
N ARG A 39 -1.81 11.66 -5.06
CA ARG A 39 -3.01 12.32 -4.54
C ARG A 39 -3.76 13.00 -5.68
N GLU A 40 -5.04 13.29 -5.46
CA GLU A 40 -5.77 14.15 -6.39
C GLU A 40 -5.02 15.48 -6.61
N GLY A 41 -4.80 15.83 -7.87
CA GLY A 41 -4.05 17.03 -8.28
C GLY A 41 -2.54 16.84 -8.41
N ASP A 42 -1.96 15.75 -7.90
CA ASP A 42 -0.55 15.44 -8.14
C ASP A 42 -0.31 15.15 -9.63
N GLN A 43 0.80 15.65 -10.18
CA GLN A 43 1.18 15.41 -11.58
C GLN A 43 2.09 14.19 -11.77
N SER A 44 2.54 13.59 -10.67
CA SER A 44 3.49 12.48 -10.68
C SER A 44 3.34 11.59 -9.45
N TRP A 45 3.71 10.33 -9.61
CA TRP A 45 3.79 9.37 -8.50
C TRP A 45 5.01 9.66 -7.62
N THR A 46 4.84 9.53 -6.31
CA THR A 46 5.91 9.66 -5.30
C THR A 46 6.15 8.30 -4.65
N LEU A 47 7.42 7.88 -4.55
CA LEU A 47 7.77 6.62 -3.87
C LEU A 47 7.48 6.71 -2.37
N ILE A 48 7.02 5.61 -1.77
CA ILE A 48 6.81 5.50 -0.32
C ILE A 48 8.10 4.97 0.32
N ASP A 49 8.88 5.88 0.91
CA ASP A 49 10.09 5.52 1.64
C ASP A 49 9.77 4.65 2.87
N GLY A 50 10.50 3.55 3.06
CA GLY A 50 10.35 2.63 4.20
C GLY A 50 9.35 1.49 3.98
N ALA A 51 8.68 1.46 2.83
CA ALA A 51 7.77 0.38 2.42
C ALA A 51 8.31 -0.41 1.21
N GLN A 52 9.63 -0.39 0.97
CA GLN A 52 10.25 -1.19 -0.09
C GLN A 52 10.01 -2.69 0.18
N SER A 53 9.72 -3.47 -0.87
CA SER A 53 9.43 -4.91 -0.82
C SER A 53 8.07 -5.34 -0.23
N TYR A 54 7.21 -4.41 0.20
CA TYR A 54 5.83 -4.70 0.62
C TYR A 54 4.87 -4.74 -0.59
N SER A 55 5.25 -5.51 -1.62
CA SER A 55 4.62 -5.53 -2.94
C SER A 55 3.73 -6.75 -3.21
N GLU A 56 3.47 -7.59 -2.21
CA GLU A 56 2.64 -8.77 -2.42
C GLU A 56 1.19 -8.37 -2.60
N ASP A 57 0.68 -7.53 -1.70
CA ASP A 57 -0.59 -6.85 -1.87
C ASP A 57 -0.65 -5.51 -1.10
N VAL A 58 -1.61 -4.66 -1.48
CA VAL A 58 -1.97 -3.44 -0.75
C VAL A 58 -3.48 -3.29 -0.69
N ILE A 59 -4.01 -2.79 0.43
CA ILE A 59 -5.42 -2.43 0.61
C ILE A 59 -5.55 -1.06 1.27
N SER A 60 -6.71 -0.42 1.09
CA SER A 60 -7.08 0.81 1.81
C SER A 60 -8.14 0.49 2.85
N VAL A 61 -7.95 0.99 4.08
CA VAL A 61 -8.94 0.93 5.16
C VAL A 61 -8.91 2.26 5.91
N ASN A 62 -10.06 2.94 6.02
CA ASN A 62 -10.22 4.19 6.76
C ASN A 62 -9.19 5.29 6.38
N GLY A 63 -8.84 5.39 5.09
CA GLY A 63 -7.91 6.39 4.58
C GLY A 63 -6.42 6.06 4.77
N LEU A 64 -6.10 4.91 5.39
CA LEU A 64 -4.74 4.39 5.51
C LEU A 64 -4.53 3.22 4.55
N PHE A 65 -3.28 3.02 4.16
CA PHE A 65 -2.90 1.91 3.29
C PHE A 65 -2.13 0.86 4.07
N TYR A 66 -2.45 -0.40 3.82
CA TYR A 66 -1.82 -1.55 4.46
C TYR A 66 -1.19 -2.40 3.38
N ALA A 67 0.11 -2.61 3.48
CA ALA A 67 0.87 -3.36 2.50
C ALA A 67 1.60 -4.54 3.15
N VAL A 68 1.79 -5.62 2.40
CA VAL A 68 2.33 -6.88 2.90
C VAL A 68 3.53 -7.35 2.08
N ASP A 69 4.54 -7.88 2.77
CA ASP A 69 5.73 -8.47 2.14
C ASP A 69 5.57 -10.00 1.95
N LYS A 70 6.56 -10.61 1.30
CA LYS A 70 6.64 -12.07 1.07
C LYS A 70 6.64 -12.92 2.34
N LYS A 71 6.94 -12.33 3.50
CA LYS A 71 6.99 -13.02 4.80
C LYS A 71 5.69 -12.84 5.59
N GLY A 72 4.70 -12.13 5.04
CA GLY A 72 3.47 -11.80 5.73
C GLY A 72 3.61 -10.65 6.73
N THR A 73 4.73 -9.93 6.72
CA THR A 73 4.90 -8.70 7.51
C THR A 73 4.01 -7.61 6.93
N VAL A 74 3.26 -6.92 7.79
CA VAL A 74 2.38 -5.83 7.36
C VAL A 74 2.97 -4.49 7.78
N VAL A 75 2.93 -3.50 6.89
CA VAL A 75 3.15 -2.09 7.21
C VAL A 75 1.88 -1.30 6.99
N VAL A 76 1.71 -0.25 7.81
CA VAL A 76 0.77 0.83 7.56
C VAL A 76 1.52 2.01 6.94
N CYS A 77 0.95 2.55 5.87
CA CYS A 77 1.44 3.72 5.16
C CYS A 77 0.40 4.84 5.28
N ASP A 78 0.74 5.90 5.99
CA ASP A 78 0.01 7.16 5.98
C ASP A 78 0.67 8.12 4.98
N VAL A 79 0.01 8.27 3.84
CA VAL A 79 0.44 9.07 2.69
C VAL A 79 -0.34 10.38 2.55
N ASN A 80 -1.27 10.68 3.46
CA ASN A 80 -2.08 11.91 3.39
C ASN A 80 -1.40 13.09 4.11
N GLY A 81 -0.38 12.82 4.93
CA GLY A 81 0.43 13.85 5.61
C GLY A 81 1.52 14.50 4.72
N PRO A 82 2.28 15.46 5.28
CA PRO A 82 3.41 16.08 4.60
C PRO A 82 4.51 15.05 4.31
N SER A 83 5.28 15.27 3.24
CA SER A 83 6.41 14.39 2.89
C SER A 83 7.54 14.48 3.93
N PRO A 84 8.20 13.36 4.28
CA PRO A 84 7.98 12.01 3.75
C PRO A 84 6.77 11.30 4.37
N SER A 85 6.21 10.34 3.63
CA SER A 85 5.12 9.48 4.11
C SER A 85 5.51 8.77 5.40
N ARG A 86 4.54 8.55 6.29
CA ARG A 86 4.78 7.87 7.56
C ARG A 86 4.51 6.37 7.38
N VAL A 87 5.55 5.56 7.54
CA VAL A 87 5.46 4.10 7.46
C VAL A 87 5.72 3.49 8.84
N GLY A 88 4.85 2.58 9.26
CA GLY A 88 4.97 1.86 10.52
C GLY A 88 4.77 0.36 10.34
N ILE A 89 5.64 -0.45 10.92
CA ILE A 89 5.49 -1.92 10.93
C ILE A 89 4.38 -2.29 11.92
N ILE A 90 3.41 -3.08 11.45
CA ILE A 90 2.42 -3.73 12.30
C ILE A 90 3.00 -5.07 12.72
N ARG A 91 3.22 -5.22 14.03
CA ARG A 91 3.55 -6.51 14.62
C ARG A 91 2.29 -7.35 14.69
N THR A 92 2.12 -8.23 13.72
CA THR A 92 1.13 -9.30 13.83
C THR A 92 1.64 -10.35 14.82
N PRO A 93 0.78 -10.92 15.66
CA PRO A 93 1.15 -12.09 16.46
C PRO A 93 1.61 -13.18 15.49
N ARG A 94 2.80 -13.75 15.71
CA ARG A 94 3.18 -14.96 14.97
C ARG A 94 2.20 -16.05 15.37
N LEU A 95 1.39 -16.50 14.42
CA LEU A 95 0.56 -17.68 14.61
C LEU A 95 1.46 -18.93 14.55
N GLU A 96 2.35 -19.10 15.53
CA GLU A 96 3.14 -20.34 15.67
C GLU A 96 2.23 -21.54 16.00
N GLU A 97 0.97 -21.30 16.42
CA GLU A 97 -0.03 -22.34 16.71
C GLU A 97 -1.02 -22.65 15.57
N ALA A 98 -0.97 -21.96 14.42
CA ALA A 98 -1.93 -22.23 13.34
C ALA A 98 -1.60 -23.48 12.51
N ASP A 99 -0.33 -23.91 12.51
CA ASP A 99 0.13 -25.06 11.72
C ASP A 99 -0.28 -26.43 12.28
N MET A 100 -0.94 -26.49 13.44
CA MET A 100 -1.29 -27.77 14.09
C MET A 100 -2.76 -27.90 14.52
N ARG A 101 -3.70 -27.26 13.81
CA ARG A 101 -5.15 -27.44 14.10
C ARG A 101 -5.99 -28.01 12.95
N TYR A 102 -5.35 -28.42 11.86
CA TYR A 102 -6.02 -29.03 10.70
C TYR A 102 -5.35 -30.33 10.22
N LEU A 103 -4.73 -31.08 11.14
CA LEU A 103 -4.29 -32.47 10.94
C LEU A 103 -5.05 -33.41 11.87
#